data_AF-A0A519NGQ3-F1
#
_entry.id   AF-A0A519NGQ3-F1
#
_cell.length_a   1.000
_cell.length_b   1.000
_cell.length_c   1.000
_cell.angle_alpha   90.00
_cell.angle_beta   90.00
_cell.angle_gamma   90.00
#
_symmetry.space_group_name_H-M   'P 1'
#
loop_
_entity.id
_entity.type
_entity.pdbx_description
1 polymer ?
#
loop_
_entity_poly.entity_id
_entity_poly.type
_entity_poly.pdbx_seq_one_letter_code
_entity_poly.pdbx_strand_id
1 'polypeptide(L)' 'MKSGKIIGIIILLVGIALIFYGVTHMDSTESKIKDFFGKEDSTGMFTSILGAVLALAGGFLAVRK' A
#
# COMPACT_ATOMS: atom_id res chain seq x y z
N MET A 1 -3.82 -11.98 -23.87
CA MET A 1 -3.95 -10.69 -23.15
C MET A 1 -2.76 -9.82 -23.55
N LYS A 2 -2.95 -8.55 -23.92
CA LYS A 2 -1.81 -7.64 -24.19
C LYS A 2 -0.98 -7.50 -22.90
N SER A 3 0.35 -7.63 -22.99
CA SER A 3 1.26 -7.66 -21.83
C SER A 3 1.08 -6.49 -20.86
N GLY A 4 0.67 -5.31 -21.34
CA GLY A 4 0.37 -4.15 -20.50
C GLY A 4 -0.74 -4.37 -19.46
N LYS A 5 -1.76 -5.18 -19.78
CA LYS A 5 -2.84 -5.51 -18.82
C LYS A 5 -2.36 -6.40 -17.68
N ILE A 6 -1.45 -7.33 -17.97
CA ILE A 6 -0.87 -8.23 -16.96
C ILE A 6 -0.02 -7.42 -15.98
N ILE A 7 0.80 -6.49 -16.50
CA ILE A 7 1.60 -5.58 -15.68
C ILE A 7 0.71 -4.71 -14.78
N GLY A 8 -0.38 -4.16 -15.32
CA GLY A 8 -1.34 -3.39 -14.53
C GLY A 8 -1.95 -4.19 -13.36
N ILE A 9 -2.33 -5.44 -13.61
CA ILE A 9 -2.88 -6.33 -12.57
C ILE A 9 -1.82 -6.64 -11.49
N ILE A 10 -0.57 -6.88 -11.88
CA ILE A 10 0.51 -7.13 -10.91
C ILE A 10 0.74 -5.91 -10.01
N ILE A 11 0.81 -4.71 -10.60
CA ILE A 11 0.98 -3.46 -9.85
C ILE A 11 -0.21 -3.22 -8.91
N LEU A 12 -1.43 -3.52 -9.35
CA LEU A 12 -2.64 -3.43 -8.52
C LEU A 12 -2.54 -4.34 -7.29
N LEU A 13 -2.16 -5.61 -7.49
CA LEU A 13 -2.03 -6.58 -6.39
C LEU A 13 -0.95 -6.15 -5.39
N VAL A 14 0.19 -5.64 -5.88
CA VAL A 14 1.26 -5.10 -5.04
C VAL A 14 0.77 -3.89 -4.24
N GLY A 15 0.02 -2.97 -4.85
CA GLY A 15 -0.57 -1.82 -4.17
C GLY A 15 -1.51 -2.23 -3.04
N ILE A 16 -2.41 -3.19 -3.30
CA ILE A 16 -3.33 -3.72 -2.27
C ILE A 16 -2.56 -4.37 -1.11
N ALA A 17 -1.53 -5.17 -1.41
CA ALA A 17 -0.69 -5.80 -0.39
C ALA A 17 0.03 -4.77 0.49
N LEU A 18 0.53 -3.68 -0.10
CA LEU A 18 1.16 -2.57 0.62
C LEU A 18 0.17 -1.82 1.53
N ILE A 19 -1.07 -1.59 1.08
CA ILE A 19 -2.13 -1.00 1.92
C ILE A 19 -2.41 -1.92 3.11
N PHE A 20 -2.58 -3.22 2.86
CA PHE A 20 -2.87 -4.18 3.92
C PHE A 20 -1.73 -4.26 4.94
N TYR A 21 -0.48 -4.27 4.47
CA TYR A 21 0.71 -4.21 5.31
C TYR A 21 0.76 -2.91 6.12
N GLY A 22 0.54 -1.75 5.49
CA GLY A 22 0.56 -0.45 6.16
C GLY A 22 -0.47 -0.36 7.28
N VAL A 23 -1.71 -0.78 7.01
CA VAL A 23 -2.80 -0.78 8.01
C VAL A 23 -2.51 -1.75 9.15
N THR A 24 -2.08 -2.98 8.87
CA THR A 24 -1.72 -3.95 9.92
C THR A 24 -0.50 -3.50 10.73
N HIS A 25 0.46 -2.81 10.12
CA HIS A 25 1.57 -2.20 10.84
C HIS A 25 1.10 -1.08 11.75
N MET A 26 0.23 -0.17 11.28
CA MET A 26 -0.33 0.89 12.12
C MET A 26 -1.07 0.29 13.34
N ASP A 27 -1.95 -0.68 13.13
CA ASP A 27 -2.70 -1.31 14.23
C ASP A 27 -1.82 -2.02 15.26
N SER A 28 -0.76 -2.70 14.81
CA SER A 28 0.14 -3.44 15.71
C SER A 28 1.25 -2.59 16.34
N THR A 29 1.62 -1.48 15.68
CA THR A 29 2.77 -0.65 16.05
C THR A 29 2.36 0.60 16.82
N GLU A 30 1.16 1.15 16.58
CA GLU A 30 0.61 2.27 17.37
C GLU A 30 0.53 1.94 18.86
N SER A 31 0.20 0.71 19.23
CA SER A 31 0.10 0.32 20.65
C SER A 31 1.44 0.20 21.38
N LYS A 32 2.56 0.02 20.65
CA LYS A 32 3.88 -0.25 21.25
C LYS A 32 4.87 0.90 21.11
N ILE A 33 4.79 1.68 20.03
CA ILE A 33 5.75 2.77 19.79
C ILE A 33 5.29 4.08 20.44
N LYS A 34 3.98 4.32 20.52
CA LYS A 34 3.42 5.52 21.15
C LYS A 34 3.77 5.60 22.65
N ASP A 35 3.80 4.45 23.33
CA ASP A 35 4.16 4.34 24.74
C ASP A 35 5.68 4.38 24.99
N PHE A 36 6.52 3.97 24.02
CA PHE A 36 7.98 3.88 24.22
C PHE A 36 8.80 5.06 23.71
N PHE A 37 8.36 5.76 22.64
CA PHE A 37 9.20 6.77 21.98
C PHE A 37 8.53 8.12 21.74
N GLY A 38 7.23 8.30 21.99
CA GLY A 38 6.52 9.56 21.75
C GLY A 38 6.57 10.06 20.30
N LYS A 39 7.04 9.22 19.36
CA LYS A 39 7.16 9.50 17.93
C LYS A 39 6.00 8.82 17.24
N GLU A 40 5.16 9.60 16.57
CA GLU A 40 4.16 9.06 15.64
C GLU A 40 4.86 8.17 14.62
N ASP A 41 4.49 6.90 14.59
CA ASP A 41 5.05 5.94 13.65
C ASP A 41 4.52 6.25 12.24
N SER A 42 5.29 7.03 11.48
CA SER A 42 4.90 7.47 10.13
C SER A 42 5.09 6.37 9.07
N THR A 43 5.72 5.25 9.43
CA THR A 43 6.06 4.15 8.52
C THR A 43 4.81 3.47 7.96
N GLY A 44 3.84 3.18 8.83
CA GLY A 44 2.56 2.59 8.42
C GLY A 44 1.70 3.54 7.58
N MET A 45 1.74 4.83 7.89
CA MET A 45 1.04 5.88 7.12
C MET A 45 1.65 6.03 5.72
N PHE A 46 2.99 6.09 5.64
CA PHE A 46 3.70 6.22 4.37
C PHE A 46 3.46 5.01 3.44
N THR A 47 3.54 3.79 3.99
CA THR A 47 3.30 2.56 3.22
C THR A 47 1.85 2.45 2.74
N SER A 48 0.87 2.89 3.54
CA SER A 48 -0.54 2.95 3.15
C SER A 48 -0.80 3.94 2.01
N ILE A 49 -0.21 5.14 2.08
CA ILE A 49 -0.32 6.16 1.02
C ILE A 49 0.33 5.67 -0.27
N LEU A 50 1.54 5.10 -0.18
CA LEU A 50 2.24 4.55 -1.34
C LEU A 50 1.47 3.39 -1.98
N GLY A 51 0.88 2.51 -1.16
CA GLY A 51 0.03 1.43 -1.60
C GLY A 51 -1.23 1.93 -2.34
N ALA A 52 -1.88 2.98 -1.84
CA ALA A 52 -3.03 3.60 -2.49
C ALA A 52 -2.68 4.16 -3.88
N VAL A 53 -1.54 4.85 -4.01
CA VAL A 53 -1.07 5.38 -5.31
C VAL A 53 -0.78 4.25 -6.29
N LEU A 54 -0.12 3.18 -5.85
CA LEU A 54 0.17 2.02 -6.70
C LEU A 54 -1.11 1.26 -7.11
N ALA A 55 -2.08 1.11 -6.21
CA ALA A 55 -3.35 0.49 -6.54
C ALA A 55 -4.12 1.29 -7.61
N LEU A 56 -4.14 2.62 -7.50
CA LEU A 56 -4.75 3.49 -8.51
C LEU A 56 -4.03 3.40 -9.87
N ALA A 57 -2.69 3.44 -9.86
CA ALA A 57 -1.89 3.33 -11.08
C ALA A 57 -2.04 1.96 -11.76
N GLY A 58 -2.01 0.88 -10.97
CA GLY A 58 -2.21 -0.49 -11.44
C GLY A 58 -3.62 -0.71 -12.00
N GLY A 59 -4.65 -0.22 -11.30
CA GLY A 59 -6.03 -0.26 -11.75
C GLY A 59 -6.24 0.49 -13.07
N PHE A 60 -5.70 1.70 -13.18
CA PHE A 60 -5.75 2.48 -14.41
C PHE A 60 -5.07 1.76 -15.59
N LEU A 61 -3.88 1.19 -15.38
CA LEU A 61 -3.16 0.44 -16.39
C LEU A 61 -3.85 -0.88 -16.78
N ALA A 62 -4.53 -1.54 -15.84
CA ALA A 62 -5.28 -2.77 -16.10
C ALA A 62 -6.54 -2.52 -16.96
N VAL A 63 -7.20 -1.37 -16.76
CA VAL A 63 -8.43 -1.00 -17.48
C VAL A 63 -8.13 -0.38 -18.85
N ARG A 64 -6.96 0.26 -19.03
CA ARG A 64 -6.55 0.83 -20.32
C ARG A 64 -6.34 -0.29 -21.37
N LYS A 65 -6.91 -0.10 -22.57
CA LYS A 65 -7.01 -1.11 -23.65
C LYS A 65 -5.70 -1.40 -24.40
#